data_AF-A0A1H3KBW9-F1
#
_entry.id   AF-A0A1H3KBW9-F1
#
_cell.length_a   1.000
_cell.length_b   1.000
_cell.length_c   1.000
_cell.angle_alpha   90.00
_cell.angle_beta   90.00
_cell.angle_gamma   90.00
#
_symmetry.space_group_name_H-M   'P 1'
#
loop_
_entity.id
_entity.type
_entity.pdbx_description
1 polymer ?
#
loop_
_entity_poly.entity_id
_entity_poly.type
_entity_poly.pdbx_seq_one_letter_code
_entity_poly.pdbx_strand_id
1 'polypeptide(L)'
;MPQRRLSPRPLAVAALSAVLAAACAPSPAAPRTNAPVYSYKVVARYPHDSLAFTQGLIWKDGHLYESTGLNGRSSLRKVKLENGQVLQRRDLPAEVFGEGLTDRGEQLLMLTWTNGSGYVFNRGDFSPAGTFAYQGEGWGLTRSADTVYMSDGSAQLRLLDPATLRERARIQVTDNGRAVDQLNELEWVKGEIYANVWQTDLIARIDPKTGHVRGWIDLSGLLQGHGTSVRGSDVLNGIAYDAKGDRLFVTGKLWPNLFQIELVPPAKPAPKR
;
A
#
# COMPACT_ATOMS: atom_id res chain seq x y z
N MET A 1 59.17 28.97 -67.21
CA MET A 1 59.23 30.31 -66.58
C MET A 1 58.56 30.23 -65.21
N PRO A 2 59.20 30.74 -64.15
CA PRO A 2 58.77 30.49 -62.77
C PRO A 2 57.74 31.53 -62.32
N GLN A 3 56.78 31.11 -61.49
CA GLN A 3 56.08 32.01 -60.58
C GLN A 3 56.33 31.54 -59.14
N ARG A 4 57.12 32.36 -58.43
CA ARG A 4 57.26 32.34 -56.97
C ARG A 4 56.03 32.99 -56.33
N ARG A 5 55.91 32.72 -55.02
CA ARG A 5 55.16 33.44 -53.96
C ARG A 5 53.90 32.67 -53.53
N LEU A 6 53.56 32.49 -52.26
CA LEU A 6 54.04 32.98 -50.95
C LEU A 6 53.71 31.88 -49.91
N SER A 7 54.56 31.71 -48.90
CA SER A 7 54.31 30.83 -47.75
C SER A 7 53.49 31.57 -46.67
N PRO A 8 52.35 31.01 -46.19
CA PRO A 8 51.67 31.53 -45.02
C PRO A 8 52.19 30.86 -43.73
N ARG A 9 52.33 31.69 -42.70
CA ARG A 9 52.70 31.33 -41.32
C ARG A 9 51.63 30.44 -40.67
N PRO A 10 51.99 29.46 -39.81
CA PRO A 10 51.01 28.71 -39.05
C PRO A 10 50.44 29.58 -37.92
N LEU A 11 49.11 29.71 -37.88
CA LEU A 11 48.37 30.22 -36.72
C LEU A 11 48.39 29.15 -35.63
N ALA A 12 48.90 29.51 -34.45
CA ALA A 12 48.78 28.71 -33.24
C ALA A 12 47.30 28.69 -32.79
N VAL A 13 46.68 27.51 -32.80
CA VAL A 13 45.36 27.29 -32.21
C VAL A 13 45.59 26.97 -30.73
N ALA A 14 45.24 27.90 -29.84
CA ALA A 14 45.21 27.66 -28.41
C ALA A 14 44.00 26.78 -28.07
N ALA A 15 44.24 25.57 -27.56
CA ALA A 15 43.21 24.69 -27.06
C ALA A 15 42.70 25.20 -25.70
N LEU A 16 41.43 25.59 -25.64
CA LEU A 16 40.75 25.94 -24.40
C LEU A 16 40.13 24.67 -23.81
N SER A 17 40.81 24.04 -22.84
CA SER A 17 40.27 22.92 -22.08
C SER A 17 39.26 23.42 -21.04
N ALA A 18 37.96 23.29 -21.33
CA ALA A 18 36.91 23.51 -20.36
C ALA A 18 36.81 22.30 -19.41
N VAL A 19 37.22 22.49 -18.15
CA VAL A 19 36.98 21.54 -17.07
C VAL A 19 35.52 21.71 -16.61
N LEU A 20 34.64 20.77 -16.99
CA LEU A 20 33.33 20.67 -16.35
C LEU A 20 33.51 20.08 -14.94
N ALA A 21 33.43 20.96 -13.93
CA ALA A 21 33.21 20.52 -12.56
C ALA A 21 31.76 19.98 -12.46
N ALA A 22 31.62 18.67 -12.36
CA ALA A 22 30.35 18.03 -12.06
C ALA A 22 29.93 18.42 -10.63
N ALA A 23 29.01 19.36 -10.51
CA ALA A 23 28.33 19.64 -9.26
C ALA A 23 27.51 18.41 -8.87
N CYS A 24 27.95 17.69 -7.83
CA CYS A 24 27.14 16.67 -7.18
C CYS A 24 25.89 17.34 -6.60
N ALA A 25 24.74 17.19 -7.27
CA ALA A 25 23.47 17.53 -6.67
C ALA A 25 23.24 16.60 -5.47
N PRO A 26 22.93 17.13 -4.26
CA PRO A 26 22.60 16.29 -3.13
C PRO A 26 21.33 15.49 -3.43
N SER A 27 21.36 14.18 -3.18
CA SER A 27 20.17 13.34 -3.22
C SER A 27 19.08 13.91 -2.30
N PRO A 28 17.79 13.84 -2.68
CA PRO A 28 16.71 14.27 -1.81
C PRO A 28 16.79 13.48 -0.50
N ALA A 29 16.91 14.21 0.61
CA ALA A 29 16.92 13.61 1.93
C ALA A 29 15.58 12.90 2.19
N ALA A 30 15.63 11.68 2.74
CA ALA A 30 14.45 10.99 3.22
C ALA A 30 13.62 11.92 4.14
N PRO A 31 12.29 11.90 4.06
CA PRO A 31 11.46 12.74 4.91
C PRO A 31 11.83 12.50 6.38
N ARG A 32 12.12 13.59 7.11
CA ARG A 32 12.37 13.53 8.54
C ARG A 32 11.05 13.21 9.24
N THR A 33 10.84 11.94 9.53
CA THR A 33 9.72 11.46 10.36
C THR A 33 10.04 11.74 11.83
N ASN A 34 9.07 12.23 12.60
CA ASN A 34 9.21 12.31 14.07
C ASN A 34 8.62 11.08 14.76
N ALA A 35 7.68 10.41 14.09
CA ALA A 35 7.06 9.20 14.61
C ALA A 35 8.08 8.05 14.68
N PRO A 36 8.04 7.20 15.72
CA PRO A 36 8.92 6.04 15.84
C PRO A 36 8.78 5.10 14.63
N VAL A 37 9.92 4.64 14.11
CA VAL A 37 9.97 3.66 13.01
C VAL A 37 10.21 2.28 13.59
N TYR A 38 9.25 1.39 13.40
CA TYR A 38 9.31 -0.01 13.77
C TYR A 38 9.88 -0.80 12.60
N SER A 39 10.80 -1.72 12.90
CA SER A 39 11.11 -2.79 11.96
C SER A 39 10.19 -3.98 12.21
N TYR A 40 10.47 -5.11 11.57
CA TYR A 40 9.66 -6.31 11.67
C TYR A 40 10.53 -7.54 11.95
N LYS A 41 9.86 -8.57 12.47
CA LYS A 41 10.34 -9.95 12.51
C LYS A 41 9.31 -10.83 11.82
N VAL A 42 9.74 -11.65 10.87
CA VAL A 42 8.86 -12.65 10.25
C VAL A 42 8.65 -13.82 11.22
N VAL A 43 7.39 -14.09 11.55
CA VAL A 43 6.98 -15.21 12.41
C VAL A 43 6.69 -16.45 11.56
N ALA A 44 6.00 -16.25 10.44
CA ALA A 44 5.64 -17.32 9.52
C ALA A 44 5.51 -16.77 8.09
N ARG A 45 5.64 -17.68 7.13
CA ARG A 45 5.45 -17.41 5.70
C ARG A 45 4.44 -18.41 5.15
N TYR A 46 3.50 -17.92 4.36
CA TYR A 46 2.42 -18.70 3.76
C TYR A 46 2.43 -18.51 2.23
N PRO A 47 2.01 -19.52 1.46
CA PRO A 47 1.84 -19.36 0.01
C PRO A 47 0.79 -18.29 -0.31
N HIS A 48 1.05 -17.50 -1.35
CA HIS A 48 0.11 -16.53 -1.90
C HIS A 48 0.06 -16.67 -3.43
N ASP A 49 -1.10 -16.39 -4.03
CA ASP A 49 -1.29 -16.49 -5.47
C ASP A 49 -0.48 -15.40 -6.18
N SER A 50 0.56 -15.79 -6.93
CA SER A 50 1.40 -14.86 -7.69
C SER A 50 0.68 -14.19 -8.88
N LEU A 51 -0.58 -14.55 -9.15
CA LEU A 51 -1.44 -13.88 -10.13
C LEU A 51 -2.44 -12.90 -9.49
N ALA A 52 -2.49 -12.82 -8.16
CA ALA A 52 -3.37 -11.91 -7.42
C ALA A 52 -2.77 -10.51 -7.34
N PHE A 53 -3.41 -9.54 -8.00
CA PHE A 53 -3.08 -8.13 -7.86
C PHE A 53 -3.83 -7.58 -6.63
N THR A 54 -3.32 -7.88 -5.43
CA THR A 54 -3.98 -7.60 -4.14
C THR A 54 -4.30 -6.12 -3.96
N GLN A 55 -5.56 -5.81 -3.67
CA GLN A 55 -6.04 -4.44 -3.44
C GLN A 55 -6.81 -4.25 -2.13
N GLY A 56 -7.28 -5.33 -1.51
CA GLY A 56 -7.84 -5.31 -0.16
C GLY A 56 -7.69 -6.68 0.48
N LEU A 57 -7.35 -6.73 1.76
CA LEU A 57 -7.10 -7.97 2.47
C LEU A 57 -7.65 -7.87 3.89
N ILE A 58 -8.45 -8.85 4.33
CA ILE A 58 -8.89 -8.90 5.73
C ILE A 58 -8.79 -10.32 6.29
N TRP A 59 -8.66 -10.40 7.61
CA TRP A 59 -8.79 -11.65 8.35
C TRP A 59 -10.18 -11.75 8.98
N LYS A 60 -10.91 -12.84 8.69
CA LYS A 60 -12.21 -13.09 9.31
C LYS A 60 -12.49 -14.58 9.47
N ASP A 61 -12.91 -14.98 10.67
CA ASP A 61 -13.37 -16.33 10.99
C ASP A 61 -12.44 -17.45 10.48
N GLY A 62 -11.14 -17.30 10.70
CA GLY A 62 -10.14 -18.31 10.34
C GLY A 62 -9.66 -18.26 8.88
N HIS A 63 -10.12 -17.28 8.10
CA HIS A 63 -9.81 -17.20 6.67
C HIS A 63 -9.34 -15.80 6.29
N LEU A 64 -8.59 -15.72 5.20
CA LEU A 64 -8.35 -14.47 4.50
C LEU A 64 -9.52 -14.22 3.54
N TYR A 65 -9.94 -12.97 3.45
CA TYR A 65 -10.75 -12.49 2.34
C TYR A 65 -9.94 -11.46 1.57
N GLU A 66 -9.92 -11.61 0.25
CA GLU A 66 -9.06 -10.82 -0.61
C GLU A 66 -9.84 -10.25 -1.78
N SER A 67 -9.61 -8.97 -2.04
CA SER A 67 -9.96 -8.29 -3.27
C SER A 67 -8.74 -8.22 -4.17
N THR A 68 -8.92 -8.59 -5.44
CA THR A 68 -7.90 -8.40 -6.49
C THR A 68 -8.37 -7.38 -7.51
N GLY A 69 -7.42 -6.62 -8.06
CA GLY A 69 -7.63 -5.68 -9.15
C GLY A 69 -7.32 -6.24 -10.55
N LEU A 70 -7.21 -5.29 -11.49
CA LEU A 70 -7.01 -5.45 -12.94
C LEU A 70 -8.30 -5.80 -13.72
N ASN A 71 -8.65 -4.96 -14.69
CA ASN A 71 -9.80 -5.17 -15.56
C ASN A 71 -9.75 -6.56 -16.22
N GLY A 72 -10.87 -7.28 -16.17
CA GLY A 72 -11.01 -8.66 -16.63
C GLY A 72 -10.44 -9.71 -15.67
N ARG A 73 -9.81 -9.31 -14.56
CA ARG A 73 -9.22 -10.22 -13.56
C ARG A 73 -9.62 -9.90 -12.11
N SER A 74 -10.30 -8.79 -11.88
CA SER A 74 -10.77 -8.40 -10.56
C SER A 74 -11.69 -9.46 -9.96
N SER A 75 -11.49 -9.79 -8.69
CA SER A 75 -12.25 -10.84 -8.02
C SER A 75 -12.29 -10.65 -6.52
N LEU A 76 -13.36 -11.15 -5.90
CA LEU A 76 -13.48 -11.35 -4.46
C LEU A 76 -13.18 -12.83 -4.13
N ARG A 77 -12.33 -13.08 -3.13
CA ARG A 77 -11.84 -14.41 -2.78
C ARG A 77 -11.96 -14.68 -1.30
N LYS A 78 -12.24 -15.93 -0.94
CA LYS A 78 -12.01 -16.50 0.40
C LYS A 78 -10.84 -17.47 0.30
N VAL A 79 -9.80 -17.26 1.08
CA VAL A 79 -8.53 -17.96 0.94
C VAL A 79 -8.16 -18.65 2.25
N LYS A 80 -7.70 -19.90 2.12
CA LYS A 80 -7.15 -20.68 3.23
C LYS A 80 -5.70 -20.26 3.48
N LEU A 81 -5.40 -19.86 4.72
CA LEU A 81 -4.09 -19.32 5.08
C LEU A 81 -2.96 -20.31 4.84
N GLU A 82 -3.13 -21.57 5.25
CA GLU A 82 -2.02 -22.52 5.34
C GLU A 82 -1.40 -22.86 3.98
N ASN A 83 -2.19 -22.81 2.91
CA ASN A 83 -1.77 -23.25 1.58
C ASN A 83 -2.12 -22.27 0.45
N GLY A 84 -2.72 -21.12 0.75
CA GLY A 84 -3.14 -20.13 -0.25
C GLY A 84 -4.30 -20.59 -1.14
N GLN A 85 -4.97 -21.70 -0.81
CA GLN A 85 -6.07 -22.22 -1.63
C GLN A 85 -7.27 -21.27 -1.61
N VAL A 86 -7.72 -20.87 -2.79
CA VAL A 86 -8.99 -20.15 -2.96
C VAL A 86 -10.14 -21.13 -2.74
N LEU A 87 -10.87 -20.95 -1.63
CA LEU A 87 -12.01 -21.79 -1.25
C LEU A 87 -13.30 -21.32 -1.91
N GLN A 88 -13.38 -20.03 -2.21
CA GLN A 88 -14.54 -19.40 -2.85
C GLN A 88 -14.07 -18.19 -3.62
N ARG A 89 -14.67 -17.96 -4.80
CA ARG A 89 -14.31 -16.87 -5.70
C ARG A 89 -15.55 -16.32 -6.37
N ARG A 90 -15.57 -15.00 -6.52
CA ARG A 90 -16.49 -14.29 -7.40
C ARG A 90 -15.71 -13.35 -8.28
N ASP A 91 -15.79 -13.55 -9.59
CA ASP A 91 -15.24 -12.61 -10.56
C ASP A 91 -16.16 -11.38 -10.65
N LEU A 92 -15.55 -10.21 -10.82
CA LEU A 92 -16.26 -8.97 -11.11
C LEU A 92 -16.45 -8.80 -12.62
N PRO A 93 -17.39 -7.92 -13.06
CA PRO A 93 -17.49 -7.54 -14.46
C PRO A 93 -16.14 -7.10 -15.03
N ALA A 94 -15.89 -7.37 -16.31
CA ALA A 94 -14.55 -7.22 -16.90
C ALA A 94 -14.07 -5.76 -16.92
N GLU A 95 -14.99 -4.80 -16.98
CA GLU A 95 -14.75 -3.37 -16.95
C GLU A 95 -14.46 -2.81 -15.54
N VAL A 96 -14.62 -3.64 -14.50
CA VAL A 96 -14.48 -3.22 -13.11
C VAL A 96 -13.08 -3.53 -12.59
N PHE A 97 -12.43 -2.50 -12.08
CA PHE A 97 -11.21 -2.63 -11.30
C PHE A 97 -11.57 -2.70 -9.81
N GLY A 98 -11.38 -3.86 -9.19
CA GLY A 98 -11.62 -4.08 -7.76
C GLY A 98 -10.54 -3.47 -6.87
N GLU A 99 -10.95 -2.85 -5.77
CA GLU A 99 -10.07 -2.16 -4.82
C GLU A 99 -10.32 -2.64 -3.37
N GLY A 100 -10.13 -1.79 -2.36
CA GLY A 100 -10.17 -2.12 -0.93
C GLY A 100 -11.41 -2.88 -0.47
N LEU A 101 -11.21 -3.71 0.55
CA LEU A 101 -12.19 -4.67 1.05
C LEU A 101 -12.28 -4.60 2.58
N THR A 102 -13.49 -4.58 3.14
CA THR A 102 -13.67 -4.79 4.58
C THR A 102 -14.95 -5.56 4.89
N ASP A 103 -15.06 -6.17 6.07
CA ASP A 103 -16.29 -6.84 6.50
C ASP A 103 -17.29 -5.83 7.08
N ARG A 104 -18.57 -6.17 7.09
CA ARG A 104 -19.62 -5.45 7.83
C ARG A 104 -20.65 -6.47 8.29
N GLY A 105 -20.41 -7.07 9.45
CA GLY A 105 -21.21 -8.19 9.94
C GLY A 105 -21.16 -9.38 8.97
N GLU A 106 -22.30 -9.78 8.44
CA GLU A 106 -22.41 -10.87 7.44
C GLU A 106 -22.19 -10.40 6.00
N GLN A 107 -21.77 -9.15 5.80
CA GLN A 107 -21.50 -8.59 4.48
C GLN A 107 -20.01 -8.28 4.30
N LEU A 108 -19.62 -8.15 3.03
CA LEU A 108 -18.34 -7.61 2.60
C LEU A 108 -18.59 -6.35 1.78
N LEU A 109 -17.83 -5.31 2.05
CA LEU A 109 -17.84 -4.05 1.31
C LEU A 109 -16.57 -4.01 0.47
N MET A 110 -16.72 -3.78 -0.83
CA MET A 110 -15.60 -3.75 -1.75
C MET A 110 -15.67 -2.51 -2.63
N LEU A 111 -14.59 -1.74 -2.67
CA LEU A 111 -14.46 -0.56 -3.52
C LEU A 111 -14.14 -0.94 -4.97
N THR A 112 -14.31 0.03 -5.85
CA THR A 112 -13.75 0.04 -7.20
C THR A 112 -12.88 1.27 -7.41
N TRP A 113 -11.98 1.22 -8.38
CA TRP A 113 -10.99 2.30 -8.55
C TRP A 113 -11.62 3.63 -9.00
N THR A 114 -12.11 3.73 -10.23
CA THR A 114 -12.56 5.01 -10.82
C THR A 114 -14.07 5.08 -11.07
N ASN A 115 -14.83 4.02 -10.81
CA ASN A 115 -16.25 3.97 -11.14
C ASN A 115 -17.15 4.74 -10.15
N GLY A 116 -16.59 5.29 -9.05
CA GLY A 116 -17.36 6.03 -8.04
C GLY A 116 -18.42 5.18 -7.33
N SER A 117 -18.24 3.86 -7.30
CA SER A 117 -19.19 2.93 -6.68
C SER A 117 -18.50 1.74 -6.04
N GLY A 118 -19.09 1.21 -4.97
CA GLY A 118 -18.64 -0.01 -4.30
C GLY A 118 -19.75 -1.07 -4.30
N TYR A 119 -19.35 -2.31 -4.10
CA TYR A 119 -20.24 -3.46 -3.99
C TYR A 119 -20.44 -3.86 -2.53
N VAL A 120 -21.63 -4.37 -2.25
CA VAL A 120 -21.95 -5.11 -1.03
C VAL A 120 -22.21 -6.55 -1.42
N PHE A 121 -21.47 -7.48 -0.83
CA PHE A 121 -21.65 -8.92 -1.03
C PHE A 121 -22.07 -9.59 0.28
N ASN A 122 -22.90 -10.63 0.20
CA ASN A 122 -23.10 -11.53 1.32
C ASN A 122 -21.81 -12.35 1.53
N ARG A 123 -21.28 -12.38 2.75
CA ARG A 123 -19.98 -13.00 3.06
C ARG A 123 -20.00 -14.53 2.95
N GLY A 124 -21.17 -15.14 3.15
CA GLY A 124 -21.35 -16.59 3.12
C GLY A 124 -21.23 -17.20 1.73
N ASP A 125 -21.79 -16.55 0.70
CA ASP A 125 -21.89 -17.09 -0.66
C ASP A 125 -21.36 -16.14 -1.76
N PHE A 126 -20.91 -14.94 -1.39
CA PHE A 126 -20.51 -13.84 -2.30
C PHE A 126 -21.62 -13.39 -3.24
N SER A 127 -22.88 -13.70 -2.94
CA SER A 127 -23.99 -13.16 -3.71
C SER A 127 -24.06 -11.63 -3.57
N PRO A 128 -24.32 -10.88 -4.65
CA PRO A 128 -24.50 -9.44 -4.57
C PRO A 128 -25.68 -9.09 -3.66
N ALA A 129 -25.44 -8.20 -2.69
CA ALA A 129 -26.45 -7.68 -1.78
C ALA A 129 -26.81 -6.21 -2.07
N GLY A 130 -25.98 -5.51 -2.86
CA GLY A 130 -26.25 -4.14 -3.28
C GLY A 130 -25.00 -3.42 -3.75
N THR A 131 -25.14 -2.12 -3.99
CA THR A 131 -24.05 -1.20 -4.30
C THR A 131 -24.20 0.08 -3.48
N PHE A 132 -23.12 0.84 -3.37
CA PHE A 132 -23.10 2.17 -2.76
C PHE A 132 -22.26 3.11 -3.62
N ALA A 133 -22.59 4.40 -3.61
CA ALA A 133 -21.91 5.40 -4.41
C ALA A 133 -20.98 6.27 -3.55
N TYR A 134 -19.89 6.74 -4.13
CA TYR A 134 -18.98 7.71 -3.55
C TYR A 134 -18.38 8.59 -4.66
N GLN A 135 -17.84 9.74 -4.29
CA GLN A 135 -17.22 10.65 -5.25
C GLN A 135 -15.73 10.37 -5.43
N GLY A 136 -15.19 10.52 -6.64
CA GLY A 136 -13.76 10.28 -6.91
C GLY A 136 -13.36 8.81 -6.81
N GLU A 137 -12.08 8.57 -6.50
CA GLU A 137 -11.51 7.22 -6.46
C GLU A 137 -11.74 6.51 -5.12
N GLY A 138 -11.59 5.18 -5.12
CA GLY A 138 -11.52 4.35 -3.92
C GLY A 138 -10.33 3.40 -3.97
N TRP A 139 -9.52 3.39 -2.91
CA TRP A 139 -8.28 2.62 -2.83
C TRP A 139 -8.35 1.58 -1.71
N GLY A 140 -8.15 1.95 -0.45
CA GLY A 140 -8.26 1.05 0.71
C GLY A 140 -9.55 1.23 1.49
N LEU A 141 -9.95 0.17 2.21
CA LEU A 141 -11.13 0.16 3.04
C LEU A 141 -10.89 -0.65 4.31
N THR A 142 -11.18 -0.08 5.49
CA THR A 142 -11.22 -0.82 6.75
C THR A 142 -12.32 -0.28 7.65
N ARG A 143 -12.49 -0.80 8.86
CA ARG A 143 -13.49 -0.28 9.79
C ARG A 143 -13.13 -0.45 11.26
N SER A 144 -13.64 0.47 12.06
CA SER A 144 -13.85 0.27 13.49
C SER A 144 -15.21 -0.41 13.73
N ALA A 145 -15.73 -0.31 14.96
CA ALA A 145 -17.10 -0.72 15.28
C ALA A 145 -18.17 0.25 14.74
N ASP A 146 -17.83 1.54 14.59
CA ASP A 146 -18.78 2.62 14.34
C ASP A 146 -18.49 3.45 13.09
N THR A 147 -17.36 3.19 12.41
CA THR A 147 -16.90 3.95 11.25
C THR A 147 -16.27 3.03 10.21
N VAL A 148 -16.60 3.24 8.94
CA VAL A 148 -15.86 2.67 7.81
C VAL A 148 -14.88 3.74 7.30
N TYR A 149 -13.61 3.39 7.19
CA TYR A 149 -12.54 4.28 6.72
C TYR A 149 -12.17 3.94 5.29
N MET A 150 -12.09 4.94 4.44
CA MET A 150 -11.77 4.81 3.03
C MET A 150 -10.62 5.74 2.65
N SER A 151 -9.60 5.20 1.97
CA SER A 151 -8.55 5.98 1.31
C SER A 151 -8.82 6.08 -0.19
N ASP A 152 -8.17 7.03 -0.84
CA ASP A 152 -8.30 7.32 -2.27
C ASP A 152 -6.96 7.75 -2.91
N GLY A 153 -5.83 7.36 -2.30
CA GLY A 153 -4.49 7.78 -2.72
C GLY A 153 -4.12 9.22 -2.32
N SER A 154 -5.05 10.03 -1.82
CA SER A 154 -4.73 11.32 -1.22
C SER A 154 -4.26 11.18 0.22
N ALA A 155 -3.97 12.31 0.87
CA ALA A 155 -3.68 12.38 2.30
C ALA A 155 -4.94 12.41 3.19
N GLN A 156 -6.13 12.18 2.63
CA GLN A 156 -7.38 12.21 3.39
C GLN A 156 -7.92 10.79 3.58
N LEU A 157 -8.33 10.47 4.80
CA LEU A 157 -9.21 9.33 5.05
C LEU A 157 -10.64 9.82 5.18
N ARG A 158 -11.55 9.18 4.45
CA ARG A 158 -12.98 9.46 4.49
C ARG A 158 -13.63 8.57 5.53
N LEU A 159 -14.50 9.14 6.36
CA LEU A 159 -15.21 8.45 7.41
C LEU A 159 -16.65 8.26 6.96
N LEU A 160 -17.01 7.03 6.65
CA LEU A 160 -18.34 6.67 6.18
C LEU A 160 -19.17 6.11 7.33
N ASP A 161 -20.46 6.43 7.35
CA ASP A 161 -21.42 5.76 8.21
C ASP A 161 -21.48 4.26 7.89
N PRO A 162 -21.28 3.35 8.85
CA PRO A 162 -21.33 1.92 8.57
C PRO A 162 -22.71 1.46 8.09
N ALA A 163 -23.81 2.12 8.45
CA ALA A 163 -25.15 1.71 8.00
C ALA A 163 -25.45 2.16 6.57
N THR A 164 -25.26 3.45 6.28
CA THR A 164 -25.65 4.08 5.00
C THR A 164 -24.52 4.21 3.99
N LEU A 165 -23.26 4.00 4.42
CA LEU A 165 -22.03 4.18 3.64
C LEU A 165 -21.86 5.59 3.07
N ARG A 166 -22.59 6.57 3.62
CA ARG A 166 -22.45 7.98 3.27
C ARG A 166 -21.29 8.58 4.05
N GLU A 167 -20.49 9.38 3.36
CA GLU A 167 -19.42 10.14 3.97
C GLU A 167 -19.97 11.13 5.01
N ARG A 168 -19.39 11.11 6.21
CA ARG A 168 -19.74 12.01 7.32
C ARG A 168 -18.66 13.05 7.59
N ALA A 169 -17.41 12.67 7.38
CA ALA A 169 -16.25 13.50 7.68
C ALA A 169 -15.03 13.02 6.88
N ARG A 170 -13.98 13.82 6.94
CA ARG A 170 -12.63 13.47 6.50
C ARG A 170 -11.62 13.80 7.58
N ILE A 171 -10.54 13.05 7.64
CA ILE A 171 -9.37 13.35 8.47
C ILE A 171 -8.14 13.42 7.57
N GLN A 172 -7.32 14.46 7.75
CA GLN A 172 -6.07 14.59 7.01
C GLN A 172 -4.96 13.86 7.75
N VAL A 173 -4.31 12.93 7.07
CA VAL A 173 -3.18 12.18 7.61
C VAL A 173 -1.92 13.02 7.54
N THR A 174 -1.24 13.14 8.68
CA THR A 174 -0.01 13.93 8.79
C THR A 174 1.04 13.26 9.64
N ASP A 175 2.31 13.40 9.24
CA ASP A 175 3.47 13.17 10.11
C ASP A 175 4.21 14.50 10.29
N ASN A 176 4.36 14.94 11.54
CA ASN A 176 5.03 16.19 11.88
C ASN A 176 4.49 17.42 11.10
N GLY A 177 3.16 17.49 10.93
CA GLY A 177 2.48 18.55 10.20
C GLY A 177 2.59 18.48 8.67
N ARG A 178 3.26 17.47 8.12
CA ARG A 178 3.32 17.22 6.67
C ARG A 178 2.28 16.18 6.28
N ALA A 179 1.52 16.47 5.23
CA ALA A 179 0.57 15.51 4.68
C ALA A 179 1.28 14.23 4.23
N VAL A 180 0.67 13.08 4.52
CA VAL A 180 1.11 11.77 4.01
C VAL A 180 0.12 11.37 2.93
N ASP A 181 0.53 11.45 1.67
CA ASP A 181 -0.28 11.03 0.52
C ASP A 181 -0.03 9.55 0.18
N GLN A 182 -0.64 9.10 -0.92
CA GLN A 182 -0.55 7.73 -1.43
C GLN A 182 -1.01 6.65 -0.45
N LEU A 183 -1.95 7.01 0.44
CA LEU A 183 -2.62 6.06 1.32
C LEU A 183 -3.39 5.05 0.48
N ASN A 184 -3.00 3.79 0.57
CA ASN A 184 -3.56 2.70 -0.22
C ASN A 184 -4.36 1.76 0.69
N GLU A 185 -4.06 0.46 0.68
CA GLU A 185 -4.75 -0.54 1.49
C GLU A 185 -4.72 -0.20 3.00
N LEU A 186 -5.83 -0.47 3.69
CA LEU A 186 -6.06 -0.08 5.08
C LEU A 186 -6.42 -1.29 5.94
N GLU A 187 -5.98 -1.29 7.20
CA GLU A 187 -6.45 -2.26 8.19
C GLU A 187 -6.62 -1.65 9.59
N TRP A 188 -7.64 -2.09 10.33
CA TRP A 188 -7.88 -1.64 11.70
C TRP A 188 -7.15 -2.53 12.69
N VAL A 189 -6.13 -1.98 13.35
CA VAL A 189 -5.24 -2.74 14.24
C VAL A 189 -5.21 -2.08 15.61
N LYS A 190 -5.83 -2.74 16.61
CA LYS A 190 -5.76 -2.33 18.03
C LYS A 190 -6.11 -0.86 18.30
N GLY A 191 -7.04 -0.28 17.55
CA GLY A 191 -7.47 1.11 17.71
C GLY A 191 -6.75 2.12 16.81
N GLU A 192 -5.84 1.67 15.97
CA GLU A 192 -5.15 2.47 14.95
C GLU A 192 -5.57 2.02 13.55
N ILE A 193 -5.44 2.92 12.57
CA ILE A 193 -5.55 2.58 11.15
C ILE A 193 -4.15 2.34 10.61
N TYR A 194 -3.89 1.16 10.10
CA TYR A 194 -2.67 0.85 9.38
C TYR A 194 -2.94 1.12 7.91
N ALA A 195 -2.03 1.82 7.23
CA ALA A 195 -2.19 2.16 5.83
C ALA A 195 -0.90 1.85 5.07
N ASN A 196 -0.97 1.05 4.01
CA ASN A 196 0.11 1.00 3.04
C ASN A 196 0.29 2.39 2.39
N VAL A 197 1.54 2.80 2.19
CA VAL A 197 1.86 3.97 1.36
C VAL A 197 2.36 3.46 0.01
N TRP A 198 1.59 3.72 -1.04
CA TRP A 198 1.84 3.16 -2.37
C TRP A 198 3.24 3.51 -2.89
N GLN A 199 3.84 2.59 -3.66
CA GLN A 199 5.23 2.66 -4.15
C GLN A 199 6.32 2.75 -3.08
N THR A 200 6.00 2.48 -1.81
CA THR A 200 6.97 2.36 -0.72
C THR A 200 6.85 1.01 -0.03
N ASP A 201 7.85 0.67 0.77
CA ASP A 201 7.81 -0.47 1.69
C ASP A 201 7.32 -0.05 3.10
N LEU A 202 6.59 1.07 3.21
CA LEU A 202 6.14 1.63 4.49
C LEU A 202 4.66 1.38 4.74
N ILE A 203 4.33 1.15 6.02
CA ILE A 203 2.97 1.22 6.55
C ILE A 203 2.90 2.33 7.60
N ALA A 204 1.96 3.26 7.43
CA ALA A 204 1.66 4.29 8.42
C ALA A 204 0.73 3.73 9.49
N ARG A 205 1.03 3.96 10.77
CA ARG A 205 0.12 3.72 11.90
C ARG A 205 -0.56 5.03 12.28
N ILE A 206 -1.84 5.16 12.01
CA ILE A 206 -2.56 6.44 12.03
C ILE A 206 -3.52 6.45 13.21
N ASP A 207 -3.50 7.54 13.98
CA ASP A 207 -4.52 7.81 14.99
C ASP A 207 -5.84 8.20 14.29
N PRO A 208 -6.93 7.42 14.44
CA PRO A 208 -8.17 7.64 13.71
C PRO A 208 -8.92 8.91 14.16
N LYS A 209 -8.58 9.48 15.31
CA LYS A 209 -9.23 10.70 15.83
C LYS A 209 -8.60 11.97 15.29
N THR A 210 -7.30 11.92 14.99
CA THR A 210 -6.52 13.12 14.65
C THR A 210 -5.90 13.08 13.25
N GLY A 211 -5.75 11.89 12.66
CA GLY A 211 -4.97 11.70 11.43
C GLY A 211 -3.46 11.73 11.65
N HIS A 212 -2.97 11.94 12.88
CA HIS A 212 -1.53 11.93 13.13
C HIS A 212 -0.94 10.53 13.05
N VAL A 213 0.18 10.40 12.33
CA VAL A 213 0.97 9.18 12.31
C VAL A 213 1.61 8.97 13.68
N ARG A 214 1.24 7.86 14.33
CA ARG A 214 1.76 7.39 15.63
C ARG A 214 3.06 6.61 15.49
N GLY A 215 3.32 6.04 14.32
CA GLY A 215 4.50 5.28 14.01
C GLY A 215 4.53 4.84 12.56
N TRP A 216 5.72 4.48 12.11
CA TRP A 216 5.93 3.87 10.80
C TRP A 216 6.34 2.42 10.98
N ILE A 217 5.96 1.55 10.06
CA ILE A 217 6.47 0.19 9.97
C ILE A 217 7.25 0.12 8.66
N ASP A 218 8.55 -0.13 8.76
CA ASP A 218 9.44 -0.24 7.62
C ASP A 218 9.62 -1.71 7.25
N LEU A 219 9.02 -2.12 6.12
CA LEU A 219 9.09 -3.47 5.57
C LEU A 219 10.14 -3.62 4.47
N SER A 220 11.06 -2.66 4.36
CA SER A 220 12.13 -2.70 3.36
C SER A 220 12.86 -4.05 3.38
N GLY A 221 13.06 -4.61 2.19
CA GLY A 221 13.76 -5.88 2.02
C GLY A 221 12.96 -7.12 2.39
N LEU A 222 11.68 -7.02 2.78
CA LEU A 222 10.87 -8.19 3.18
C LEU A 222 10.84 -9.25 2.08
N LEU A 223 10.53 -8.84 0.84
CA LEU A 223 10.44 -9.79 -0.26
C LEU A 223 11.83 -10.31 -0.69
N GLN A 224 12.84 -9.45 -0.78
CA GLN A 224 14.18 -9.85 -1.23
C GLN A 224 14.90 -10.73 -0.17
N GLY A 225 14.76 -10.38 1.10
CA GLY A 225 15.39 -11.06 2.24
C GLY A 225 14.90 -12.49 2.44
N HIS A 226 13.76 -12.86 1.85
CA HIS A 226 13.21 -14.21 1.91
C HIS A 226 13.40 -15.02 0.62
N GLY A 227 14.43 -14.67 -0.18
CA GLY A 227 14.90 -15.46 -1.32
C GLY A 227 13.93 -15.50 -2.49
N THR A 228 12.93 -14.63 -2.48
CA THR A 228 11.92 -14.53 -3.51
C THR A 228 12.33 -13.47 -4.51
N SER A 229 12.93 -13.91 -5.62
CA SER A 229 13.23 -13.04 -6.77
C SER A 229 11.97 -12.82 -7.62
N VAL A 230 11.69 -11.54 -7.81
CA VAL A 230 10.42 -10.90 -8.16
C VAL A 230 10.23 -10.82 -9.68
N ARG A 231 10.42 -11.90 -10.45
CA ARG A 231 10.06 -11.79 -11.88
C ARG A 231 8.54 -11.78 -12.00
N GLY A 232 7.97 -10.58 -12.01
CA GLY A 232 6.52 -10.36 -12.14
C GLY A 232 5.78 -10.00 -10.85
N SER A 233 6.44 -9.94 -9.69
CA SER A 233 5.82 -9.31 -8.50
C SER A 233 5.93 -7.79 -8.56
N ASP A 234 4.97 -7.12 -7.93
CA ASP A 234 4.82 -5.67 -7.93
C ASP A 234 4.97 -5.17 -6.46
N VAL A 235 4.36 -4.05 -6.09
CA VAL A 235 4.59 -3.38 -4.80
C VAL A 235 3.91 -4.07 -3.60
N LEU A 236 4.42 -3.76 -2.40
CA LEU A 236 3.76 -4.02 -1.12
C LEU A 236 2.33 -3.45 -1.13
N ASN A 237 1.34 -4.28 -0.79
CA ASN A 237 -0.07 -3.87 -0.61
C ASN A 237 -0.90 -5.02 -0.02
N GLY A 238 -1.65 -4.75 1.05
CA GLY A 238 -2.51 -5.73 1.72
C GLY A 238 -2.05 -6.02 3.14
N ILE A 239 -2.88 -5.66 4.11
CA ILE A 239 -2.66 -5.81 5.54
C ILE A 239 -3.90 -6.49 6.13
N ALA A 240 -3.71 -7.57 6.89
CA ALA A 240 -4.82 -8.22 7.58
C ALA A 240 -4.46 -8.48 9.05
N TYR A 241 -5.43 -8.31 9.94
CA TYR A 241 -5.21 -8.45 11.36
C TYR A 241 -6.19 -9.43 12.04
N ASP A 242 -5.63 -10.48 12.62
CA ASP A 242 -6.36 -11.42 13.46
C ASP A 242 -6.38 -10.94 14.91
N ALA A 243 -7.46 -10.25 15.30
CA ALA A 243 -7.61 -9.74 16.66
C ALA A 243 -7.66 -10.85 17.74
N LYS A 244 -8.08 -12.07 17.40
CA LYS A 244 -8.17 -13.18 18.37
C LYS A 244 -6.80 -13.79 18.65
N GLY A 245 -6.01 -13.98 17.61
CA GLY A 245 -4.66 -14.54 17.69
C GLY A 245 -3.54 -13.52 17.88
N ASP A 246 -3.86 -12.22 17.80
CA ASP A 246 -2.90 -11.12 17.74
C ASP A 246 -1.85 -11.31 16.63
N ARG A 247 -2.32 -11.59 15.42
CA ARG A 247 -1.46 -11.86 14.26
C ARG A 247 -1.65 -10.79 13.20
N LEU A 248 -0.55 -10.20 12.75
CA LEU A 248 -0.51 -9.25 11.65
C LEU A 248 0.05 -9.93 10.40
N PHE A 249 -0.69 -9.82 9.31
CA PHE A 249 -0.35 -10.39 8.02
C PHE A 249 -0.12 -9.28 7.00
N VAL A 250 0.90 -9.44 6.16
CA VAL A 250 1.21 -8.53 5.06
C VAL A 250 1.56 -9.31 3.80
N THR A 251 1.19 -8.77 2.64
CA THR A 251 1.51 -9.32 1.32
C THR A 251 1.74 -8.18 0.32
N GLY A 252 1.80 -8.50 -0.97
CA GLY A 252 1.83 -7.51 -2.02
C GLY A 252 1.23 -8.00 -3.32
N LYS A 253 1.16 -7.07 -4.27
CA LYS A 253 0.60 -7.30 -5.60
C LYS A 253 1.48 -8.29 -6.35
N LEU A 254 0.90 -9.43 -6.73
CA LEU A 254 1.59 -10.52 -7.44
C LEU A 254 2.73 -11.15 -6.61
N TRP A 255 2.70 -11.00 -5.28
CA TRP A 255 3.68 -11.64 -4.40
C TRP A 255 3.39 -13.14 -4.28
N PRO A 256 4.42 -14.00 -4.30
CA PRO A 256 4.23 -15.44 -4.12
C PRO A 256 4.03 -15.86 -2.66
N ASN A 257 4.19 -14.92 -1.71
CA ASN A 257 4.06 -15.21 -0.29
C ASN A 257 3.31 -14.10 0.46
N LEU A 258 2.60 -14.53 1.50
CA LEU A 258 2.07 -13.71 2.56
C LEU A 258 2.87 -13.98 3.84
N PHE A 259 3.15 -12.94 4.60
CA PHE A 259 3.99 -12.99 5.79
C PHE A 259 3.18 -12.67 7.04
N GLN A 260 3.32 -13.47 8.08
CA GLN A 260 2.96 -13.06 9.43
C GLN A 260 4.16 -12.34 10.05
N ILE A 261 3.95 -11.15 10.59
CA ILE A 261 5.00 -10.32 11.15
C ILE A 261 4.70 -9.90 12.60
N GLU A 262 5.76 -9.69 13.36
CA GLU A 262 5.76 -8.98 14.65
C GLU A 262 6.50 -7.66 14.48
N LEU A 263 5.98 -6.59 15.09
CA LEU A 263 6.64 -5.29 15.06
C LEU A 263 7.77 -5.24 16.09
N VAL A 264 8.95 -4.81 15.65
CA VAL A 264 10.11 -4.59 16.51
C VAL A 264 10.26 -3.07 16.72
N PRO A 265 10.13 -2.57 17.96
CA PRO A 265 10.22 -1.14 18.22
C PRO A 265 11.64 -0.61 17.93
N PRO A 266 11.76 0.69 17.59
CA PRO A 266 13.08 1.30 17.44
C PRO A 266 13.87 1.18 18.75
N ALA A 267 15.18 1.02 18.64
CA ALA A 267 16.06 0.99 19.81
C ALA A 267 15.87 2.28 20.63
N LYS A 268 15.64 2.14 21.94
CA LYS A 268 15.62 3.31 22.83
C LYS A 268 16.98 4.02 22.74
N PRO A 269 17.01 5.36 22.58
CA PRO A 269 18.26 6.09 22.70
C PRO A 269 18.91 5.76 24.04
N ALA A 270 20.22 5.49 24.05
CA ALA A 270 20.95 5.34 25.30
C ALA A 270 20.73 6.60 26.17
N PRO A 271 20.51 6.46 27.49
CA PRO A 271 20.35 7.62 28.36
C PRO A 271 21.59 8.50 28.20
N LYS A 272 21.38 9.80 27.94
CA LYS A 272 22.46 10.78 27.97
C LYS A 272 23.06 10.75 29.37
N ARG A 273 24.35 10.41 29.48
CA ARG A 273 25.13 10.54 30.72
C ARG A 273 25.38 12.00 31.02
#